data_AF-A0A352NSM2-F1
#
_entry.id   AF-A0A352NSM2-F1
#
_cell.length_a   1.000
_cell.length_b   1.000
_cell.length_c   1.000
_cell.angle_alpha   90.00
_cell.angle_beta   90.00
_cell.angle_gamma   90.00
#
_symmetry.space_group_name_H-M   'P 1'
#
loop_
_entity.id
_entity.type
_entity.pdbx_description
1 polymer ?
#
loop_
_entity_poly.entity_id
_entity_poly.type
_entity_poly.pdbx_seq_one_letter_code
_entity_poly.pdbx_strand_id
1 'polypeptide(L)' 'DITMYKWIKYYNYRAVIVATKIDKVSRGKLNSNLKIIRNALNLKTQDKILTFSALNKAGRKEILDTLDSIVDVTSENQ' A
#
# COMPACT_ATOMS: atom_id res chain seq x y z
N ASP A 1 12.61 4.62 -2.04
CA ASP A 1 11.47 3.86 -1.47
C ASP A 1 11.89 2.95 -0.31
N ILE A 2 12.87 2.07 -0.49
CA ILE A 2 13.36 1.14 0.55
C ILE A 2 13.89 1.91 1.78
N THR A 3 14.71 2.94 1.57
CA THR A 3 15.24 3.77 2.66
C THR A 3 14.13 4.47 3.43
N MET A 4 13.11 4.99 2.74
CA MET A 4 11.95 5.65 3.35
C MET A 4 11.15 4.65 4.20
N TYR A 5 10.88 3.46 3.66
CA TYR A 5 10.18 2.42 4.42
C TYR A 5 10.96 1.99 5.67
N LYS A 6 12.29 1.78 5.54
CA LYS A 6 13.16 1.47 6.68
C LYS A 6 13.14 2.58 7.73
N TRP A 7 13.17 3.84 7.32
CA TRP A 7 13.08 5.00 8.22
C TRP A 7 11.76 5.02 8.99
N ILE A 8 10.62 4.88 8.29
CA ILE A 8 9.29 4.80 8.92
C ILE A 8 9.26 3.67 9.97
N LYS A 9 9.73 2.48 9.60
CA LYS A 9 9.75 1.32 10.50
C LYS A 9 10.69 1.51 11.69
N TYR A 10 11.81 2.19 11.49
CA TYR A 10 12.76 2.51 12.56
C TYR A 10 12.13 3.38 13.66
N TYR A 11 11.29 4.35 13.28
CA TYR A 11 10.54 5.17 14.23
C TYR A 11 9.22 4.54 14.72
N ASN A 12 9.04 3.23 14.48
CA ASN A 12 7.87 2.47 14.90
C ASN A 12 6.53 2.98 14.34
N TYR A 13 6.56 3.72 13.23
CA TYR A 13 5.34 4.12 12.53
C TYR A 13 4.78 2.97 11.70
N ARG A 14 3.44 2.91 11.60
CA ARG A 14 2.74 2.03 10.67
C ARG A 14 2.72 2.67 9.29
N ALA A 15 3.08 1.92 8.26
CA ALA A 15 3.01 2.36 6.86
C ALA A 15 2.07 1.48 6.05
N VAL A 16 1.31 2.12 5.16
CA VAL A 16 0.50 1.47 4.12
C VAL A 16 1.19 1.73 2.79
N ILE A 17 1.42 0.67 2.00
CA ILE A 17 2.07 0.79 0.69
C ILE A 17 1.00 0.93 -0.38
N VAL A 18 1.14 1.95 -1.24
CA VAL A 18 0.26 2.18 -2.40
C VAL A 18 1.08 2.16 -3.68
N ALA A 19 0.85 1.14 -4.53
CA ALA A 19 1.42 1.03 -5.86
C ALA A 19 0.60 1.86 -6.86
N THR A 20 1.10 3.04 -7.23
CA THR A 20 0.41 3.97 -8.13
C THR A 20 0.69 3.67 -9.61
N LYS A 21 -0.05 4.37 -10.51
CA LYS A 21 0.10 4.31 -11.98
C LYS A 21 -0.14 2.91 -12.59
N ILE A 22 -1.06 2.13 -12.01
CA ILE A 22 -1.37 0.79 -12.53
C ILE A 22 -1.94 0.79 -13.96
N ASP A 23 -2.45 1.94 -14.44
CA ASP A 23 -2.89 2.12 -15.84
C ASP A 23 -1.76 1.92 -16.86
N LYS A 24 -0.49 2.02 -16.44
CA LYS A 24 0.69 1.81 -17.29
C LYS A 24 1.19 0.36 -17.29
N VAL A 25 0.54 -0.53 -16.54
CA VAL A 25 1.02 -1.90 -16.32
C VAL A 25 -0.06 -2.88 -16.76
N SER A 26 0.30 -3.85 -17.61
CA SER A 26 -0.62 -4.91 -17.98
C SER A 26 -0.96 -5.81 -16.78
N ARG A 27 -2.15 -6.43 -16.78
CA ARG A 27 -2.59 -7.32 -15.69
C ARG A 27 -1.56 -8.41 -15.35
N GLY A 28 -0.92 -9.01 -16.36
CA GLY A 28 0.12 -10.03 -16.14
C GLY A 28 1.40 -9.47 -15.48
N LYS A 29 1.82 -8.26 -15.85
CA LYS A 29 2.99 -7.60 -15.24
C LYS A 29 2.70 -7.06 -13.83
N LEU A 30 1.45 -6.74 -13.54
CA LEU A 30 1.05 -6.22 -12.23
C LEU A 30 1.44 -7.16 -11.10
N ASN A 31 1.10 -8.46 -11.21
CA ASN A 31 1.45 -9.44 -10.19
C ASN A 31 2.96 -9.59 -10.00
N SER A 32 3.73 -9.57 -11.09
CA SER A 32 5.20 -9.60 -11.03
C SER A 32 5.76 -8.38 -10.30
N ASN A 33 5.27 -7.18 -10.64
CA ASN A 33 5.70 -5.93 -10.01
C ASN A 33 5.33 -5.91 -8.52
N LEU A 34 4.13 -6.36 -8.15
CA LEU A 34 3.72 -6.48 -6.74
C LEU A 34 4.63 -7.44 -5.96
N LYS A 35 5.05 -8.56 -6.58
CA LYS A 35 6.02 -9.49 -5.98
C LYS A 35 7.39 -8.83 -5.78
N ILE A 36 7.86 -8.07 -6.76
CA ILE A 36 9.12 -7.31 -6.66
C ILE A 36 9.04 -6.31 -5.51
N ILE A 37 7.96 -5.53 -5.40
CA ILE A 37 7.75 -4.56 -4.31
C ILE A 37 7.75 -5.28 -2.96
N ARG A 38 7.03 -6.41 -2.86
CA ARG A 38 6.96 -7.21 -1.63
C ARG A 38 8.33 -7.66 -1.15
N ASN A 39 9.13 -8.19 -2.08
CA ASN A 39 10.48 -8.68 -1.78
C ASN A 39 11.43 -7.53 -1.43
N ALA A 40 11.41 -6.44 -2.20
CA ALA A 40 12.29 -5.28 -2.00
C ALA A 40 12.07 -4.60 -0.64
N LEU A 41 10.82 -4.54 -0.19
CA LEU A 41 10.44 -3.97 1.11
C LEU A 41 10.38 -5.00 2.23
N ASN A 42 10.68 -6.27 1.95
CA ASN A 42 10.59 -7.40 2.88
C ASN A 42 9.25 -7.44 3.63
N LEU A 43 8.16 -7.24 2.89
CA LEU A 43 6.80 -7.21 3.44
C LEU A 43 6.34 -8.62 3.79
N LYS A 44 5.63 -8.73 4.92
CA LYS A 44 5.02 -9.98 5.36
C LYS A 44 3.76 -10.28 4.53
N THR A 45 3.26 -11.51 4.63
CA THR A 45 2.02 -11.92 3.96
C THR A 45 0.83 -11.08 4.40
N GLN A 46 0.80 -10.67 5.67
CA GLN A 46 -0.22 -9.80 6.25
C GLN A 46 -0.18 -8.34 5.77
N ASP A 47 0.97 -7.88 5.26
CA ASP A 47 1.11 -6.51 4.81
C ASP A 47 0.43 -6.36 3.44
N LYS A 48 -0.62 -5.53 3.39
CA LYS A 48 -1.36 -5.24 2.16
C LYS A 48 -0.61 -4.20 1.32
N ILE A 49 -0.60 -4.43 0.01
CA ILE A 49 -0.19 -3.43 -0.99
C ILE A 49 -1.45 -3.02 -1.72
N LEU A 50 -1.83 -1.75 -1.59
CA LEU A 50 -2.96 -1.19 -2.32
C LEU A 50 -2.50 -0.78 -3.71
N THR A 51 -3.40 -0.83 -4.69
CA THR A 51 -3.10 -0.39 -6.06
C THR A 51 -3.90 0.87 -6.39
N PHE A 52 -3.33 1.77 -7.18
CA PHE A 52 -3.98 3.02 -7.54
C PHE A 52 -3.65 3.47 -8.95
N SER A 53 -4.62 4.05 -9.65
CA SER A 53 -4.37 4.86 -10.84
C SER A 53 -5.12 6.17 -10.77
N ALA A 54 -4.38 7.27 -10.95
CA ALA A 54 -4.95 8.61 -10.98
C ALA A 54 -5.81 8.83 -12.24
N LEU A 55 -5.48 8.17 -13.35
CA LEU A 55 -6.13 8.38 -14.65
C LEU A 55 -7.55 7.83 -14.66
N ASN A 56 -7.73 6.60 -14.20
CA ASN A 56 -9.04 5.93 -14.19
C ASN A 56 -9.67 5.86 -12.79
N LYS A 57 -9.01 6.45 -11.78
CA LYS A 57 -9.42 6.45 -10.36
C LYS A 57 -9.56 5.04 -9.75
N ALA A 58 -8.98 4.01 -10.37
CA ALA A 58 -9.00 2.65 -9.85
C ALA A 58 -8.29 2.57 -8.50
N GLY A 59 -8.83 1.76 -7.59
CA GLY A 59 -8.29 1.56 -6.24
C GLY A 59 -8.58 2.69 -5.24
N ARG A 60 -9.24 3.78 -5.66
CA ARG A 60 -9.64 4.86 -4.76
C ARG A 60 -10.52 4.36 -3.60
N LYS A 61 -11.54 3.56 -3.91
CA LYS A 61 -12.48 3.05 -2.91
C LYS A 61 -11.75 2.21 -1.85
N GLU A 62 -10.92 1.26 -2.29
CA GLU A 62 -10.16 0.39 -1.38
C GLU A 62 -9.22 1.19 -0.45
N ILE A 63 -8.61 2.27 -0.96
CA ILE A 63 -7.79 3.18 -0.15
C ILE A 63 -8.64 3.91 0.90
N LEU A 64 -9.80 4.46 0.51
CA LEU A 64 -10.70 5.14 1.43
C LEU A 64 -11.23 4.18 2.50
N ASP A 65 -11.73 3.01 2.10
CA ASP A 65 -12.21 1.97 3.03
C ASP A 65 -11.11 1.55 4.03
N THR A 66 -9.86 1.46 3.55
CA THR A 66 -8.71 1.17 4.43
C THR A 66 -8.43 2.32 5.40
N LEU A 67 -8.51 3.57 4.94
CA LEU A 67 -8.31 4.75 5.79
C LEU A 67 -9.41 4.86 6.86
N ASP A 68 -10.67 4.70 6.46
CA ASP A 68 -11.82 4.73 7.36
C ASP A 68 -11.66 3.67 8.46
N SER A 69 -11.31 2.43 8.11
CA SER A 69 -11.06 1.38 9.10
C SER A 69 -9.92 1.71 10.08
N ILE A 70 -8.92 2.49 9.67
CA ILE A 70 -7.82 2.90 10.56
C ILE A 70 -8.27 4.03 11.50
N VAL A 71 -9.09 4.94 11.01
CA VAL A 71 -9.63 6.06 11.79
C VAL A 71 -10.66 5.57 12.81
N ASP A 72 -11.54 4.65 12.43
CA ASP A 72 -12.54 4.07 13.32
C ASP A 72 -11.88 3.35 14.50
N VAL A 73 -10.86 2.53 14.24
CA VAL A 73 -10.06 1.86 15.29
C VAL A 73 -9.39 2.87 16.22
N THR A 74 -9.03 4.06 15.73
CA THR A 74 -8.42 5.09 16.56
C THR A 74 -9.45 5.79 17.45
N SER A 75 -10.71 5.86 17.01
CA SER A 75 -11.81 6.49 17.73
C SER A 75 -12.35 5.60 18.87
N GLU A 76 -12.22 4.28 18.76
CA GLU A 76 -12.58 3.32 19.83
C GLU A 76 -11.51 3.15 20.91
N ASN A 77 -10.27 3.58 20.64
CA ASN A 77 -9.13 3.49 21.58
C ASN A 77 -8.80 4.83 22.27
N GLN A 78 -9.70 5.81 22.20
CA GLN A 78 -9.69 7.04 22.99
C GLN A 78 -10.76 6.96 24.08
#